data_AF-A0A8G1U119-F1
#
_entry.id   AF-A0A8G1U119-F1
#
_cell.length_a   1.000
_cell.length_b   1.000
_cell.length_c   1.000
_cell.angle_alpha   90.00
_cell.angle_beta   90.00
_cell.angle_gamma   90.00
#
_symmetry.space_group_name_H-M   'P 1'
#
loop_
_entity.id
_entity.type
_entity.pdbx_description
1 polymer ?
#
loop_
_entity_poly.entity_id
_entity_poly.type
_entity_poly.pdbx_seq_one_letter_code
_entity_poly.pdbx_strand_id
1 'polypeptide(L)'
;MSTKLKASVCLAGAGATVVACIAALFSFAQIIVTNDQRMLKADDERRERMIARACEPRGKLFREQQTGEYACVFTNPDGDSLVQNLPNAPYLEAWEPPTSGELLARR
;
A
#
# COMPACT_ATOMS: atom_id res chain seq x y z
N MET A 1 -17.06 55.43 -7.73
CA MET A 1 -16.91 54.20 -6.91
C MET A 1 -16.18 54.55 -5.62
N SER A 2 -16.87 54.45 -4.47
CA SER A 2 -16.37 54.89 -3.15
C SER A 2 -15.14 54.10 -2.69
N THR A 3 -14.19 54.75 -2.01
CA THR A 3 -12.95 54.15 -1.50
C THR A 3 -13.19 52.91 -0.62
N LYS A 4 -14.29 52.90 0.14
CA LYS A 4 -14.71 51.75 0.95
C LYS A 4 -15.07 50.51 0.11
N LEU A 5 -15.67 50.74 -1.06
CA LEU A 5 -16.07 49.68 -2.00
C LEU A 5 -14.85 49.06 -2.68
N LYS A 6 -13.83 49.87 -3.01
CA LYS A 6 -12.56 49.39 -3.57
C LYS A 6 -11.79 48.51 -2.55
N ALA A 7 -11.72 48.96 -1.30
CA ALA A 7 -11.05 48.20 -0.23
C ALA A 7 -11.73 46.85 0.05
N SER A 8 -13.07 46.81 0.09
CA SER A 8 -13.82 45.57 0.31
C SER A 8 -13.63 44.57 -0.82
N VAL A 9 -13.56 45.03 -2.07
CA VAL A 9 -13.32 44.16 -3.24
C VAL A 9 -11.90 43.59 -3.22
N CYS A 10 -10.89 44.38 -2.85
CA CYS A 10 -9.51 43.89 -2.71
C CYS A 10 -9.38 42.83 -1.61
N LEU A 11 -10.05 43.03 -0.47
CA LEU A 11 -10.02 42.08 0.65
C LEU A 11 -10.74 40.77 0.31
N ALA A 12 -11.87 40.85 -0.39
CA ALA A 12 -12.57 39.67 -0.90
C ALA A 12 -11.75 38.91 -1.95
N GLY A 13 -11.08 39.64 -2.86
CA GLY A 13 -10.19 39.05 -3.86
C GLY A 13 -9.00 38.32 -3.23
N ALA A 14 -8.35 38.94 -2.24
CA ALA A 14 -7.25 38.32 -1.50
C ALA A 14 -7.70 37.11 -0.66
N GLY A 15 -8.90 37.16 -0.08
CA GLY A 15 -9.49 36.00 0.61
C GLY A 15 -9.77 34.85 -0.35
N ALA A 16 -10.35 35.13 -1.51
CA ALA A 16 -10.66 34.13 -2.53
C ALA A 16 -9.39 33.45 -3.09
N THR A 17 -8.31 34.20 -3.29
CA THR A 17 -7.04 33.61 -3.76
C THR A 17 -6.42 32.67 -2.73
N VAL A 18 -6.42 33.04 -1.45
CA VAL A 18 -5.92 32.16 -0.37
C VAL A 18 -6.74 30.87 -0.30
N VAL A 19 -8.07 30.96 -0.36
CA VAL A 19 -8.95 29.78 -0.35
C VAL A 19 -8.70 28.90 -1.57
N ALA A 20 -8.54 29.48 -2.76
CA ALA A 20 -8.22 28.73 -3.98
C ALA A 20 -6.87 28.00 -3.87
N CYS A 21 -5.84 28.65 -3.32
CA CYS A 21 -4.53 28.02 -3.09
C CYS A 21 -4.62 26.83 -2.13
N ILE A 22 -5.36 27.00 -1.02
CA ILE A 22 -5.56 25.92 -0.04
C ILE A 22 -6.31 24.75 -0.69
N ALA A 23 -7.42 25.03 -1.39
CA ALA A 23 -8.21 24.00 -2.06
C ALA A 23 -7.38 23.23 -3.12
N ALA A 24 -6.50 23.92 -3.85
CA ALA A 24 -5.60 23.29 -4.81
C ALA A 24 -4.61 22.32 -4.12
N LEU A 25 -4.00 22.73 -3.00
CA LEU A 25 -3.08 21.87 -2.24
C LEU A 25 -3.78 20.63 -1.68
N PHE A 26 -4.97 20.80 -1.09
CA PHE A 26 -5.77 19.68 -0.60
C PHE A 26 -6.13 18.71 -1.73
N SER A 27 -6.58 19.24 -2.88
CA SER A 27 -6.93 18.41 -4.03
C SER A 27 -5.73 17.60 -4.53
N PHE A 28 -4.55 18.22 -4.60
CA PHE A 28 -3.32 17.54 -5.00
C PHE A 28 -2.91 16.45 -4.01
N ALA A 29 -3.00 16.72 -2.70
CA ALA A 29 -2.73 15.72 -1.67
C ALA A 29 -3.68 14.52 -1.76
N GLN A 30 -4.98 14.75 -2.00
CA GLN A 30 -5.96 13.66 -2.18
C GLN A 30 -5.63 12.78 -3.40
N ILE A 31 -5.17 13.39 -4.50
CA ILE A 31 -4.76 12.65 -5.70
C ILE A 31 -3.55 11.75 -5.39
N ILE A 32 -2.53 12.29 -4.71
CA ILE A 32 -1.34 11.49 -4.33
C ILE A 32 -1.73 10.32 -3.45
N VAL A 33 -2.48 10.57 -2.36
CA VAL A 33 -2.91 9.51 -1.43
C VAL A 33 -3.71 8.43 -2.15
N THR A 34 -4.62 8.83 -3.05
CA THR A 34 -5.42 7.87 -3.83
C THR A 34 -4.53 7.03 -4.75
N ASN A 35 -3.51 7.63 -5.37
CA ASN A 35 -2.60 6.92 -6.26
C ASN A 35 -1.71 5.96 -5.47
N ASP A 36 -1.18 6.38 -4.33
CA ASP A 36 -0.38 5.54 -3.44
C ASP A 36 -1.20 4.34 -2.95
N GLN A 37 -2.44 4.56 -2.51
CA GLN A 37 -3.34 3.47 -2.11
C GLN A 37 -3.60 2.48 -3.25
N ARG A 38 -3.71 2.96 -4.49
CA ARG A 38 -3.85 2.07 -5.66
C ARG A 38 -2.60 1.26 -5.91
N MET A 39 -1.42 1.86 -5.80
CA MET A 39 -0.15 1.16 -6.00
C MET A 39 0.09 0.12 -4.92
N LEU A 40 -0.15 0.47 -3.66
CA LEU A 40 -0.04 -0.47 -2.53
C LEU A 40 -1.00 -1.63 -2.69
N LYS A 41 -2.27 -1.37 -3.08
CA LYS A 41 -3.23 -2.43 -3.35
C LYS A 41 -2.79 -3.34 -4.51
N ALA A 42 -2.25 -2.78 -5.58
CA ALA A 42 -1.77 -3.56 -6.71
C ALA A 42 -0.58 -4.46 -6.32
N ASP A 43 0.29 -3.97 -5.45
CA ASP A 43 1.41 -4.75 -4.91
C ASP A 43 0.93 -5.86 -3.96
N ASP A 44 0.00 -5.56 -3.06
CA ASP A 44 -0.64 -6.54 -2.17
C ASP A 44 -1.30 -7.66 -2.98
N GLU A 45 -2.09 -7.32 -4.00
CA GLU A 45 -2.73 -8.30 -4.88
C GLU A 45 -1.69 -9.18 -5.61
N ARG A 46 -0.57 -8.58 -6.05
CA ARG A 46 0.49 -9.33 -6.71
C ARG A 46 1.16 -10.30 -5.75
N ARG A 47 1.45 -9.85 -4.53
CA ARG A 47 2.02 -10.67 -3.46
C ARG A 47 1.09 -11.81 -3.08
N GLU A 48 -0.20 -11.53 -2.88
CA GLU A 48 -1.21 -12.55 -2.59
C GLU A 48 -1.28 -13.62 -3.69
N ARG A 49 -1.24 -13.23 -4.97
CA ARG A 49 -1.21 -14.20 -6.08
C ARG A 49 0.06 -15.07 -6.08
N MET A 50 1.21 -14.50 -5.74
CA MET A 50 2.46 -15.28 -5.63
C MET A 50 2.39 -16.29 -4.48
N ILE A 51 1.83 -15.88 -3.35
CA ILE A 51 1.63 -16.75 -2.20
C ILE A 51 0.59 -17.85 -2.51
N ALA A 52 -0.51 -17.51 -3.18
CA ALA A 52 -1.56 -18.47 -3.51
C ALA A 52 -1.04 -19.61 -4.41
N ARG A 53 -0.12 -19.30 -5.34
CA ARG A 53 0.57 -20.32 -6.16
C ARG A 53 1.37 -21.33 -5.34
N ALA A 54 1.85 -20.96 -4.16
CA ALA A 54 2.55 -21.90 -3.28
C ALA A 54 1.58 -22.91 -2.62
N CYS A 55 0.28 -22.60 -2.53
CA CYS A 55 -0.74 -23.51 -2.02
C CYS A 55 -1.31 -24.45 -3.09
N GLU A 56 -1.14 -24.13 -4.38
CA GLU A 56 -1.62 -24.96 -5.48
C GLU A 56 -0.85 -26.29 -5.58
N PRO A 57 -1.46 -27.38 -6.11
CA PRO A 57 -2.78 -27.43 -6.75
C PRO A 57 -3.94 -27.84 -5.83
N ARG A 58 -3.66 -28.28 -4.58
CA ARG A 58 -4.68 -28.87 -3.69
C ARG A 58 -5.11 -27.97 -2.54
N GLY A 59 -4.39 -26.89 -2.30
CA GLY A 59 -4.66 -25.96 -1.20
C GLY A 59 -5.31 -24.67 -1.68
N LYS A 60 -5.97 -23.98 -0.75
CA LYS A 60 -6.48 -22.62 -0.93
C LYS A 60 -5.74 -21.69 0.01
N LEU A 61 -5.41 -20.50 -0.47
CA LEU A 61 -4.88 -19.45 0.38
C LEU A 61 -6.00 -18.92 1.29
N PHE A 62 -5.77 -18.97 2.59
CA PHE A 62 -6.59 -18.36 3.63
C PHE A 62 -5.82 -17.21 4.24
N ARG A 63 -6.52 -16.11 4.54
CA ARG A 63 -5.97 -14.96 5.24
C ARG A 63 -6.74 -14.77 6.55
N GLU A 64 -6.03 -14.82 7.66
CA GLU A 64 -6.61 -14.59 8.97
C GLU A 64 -6.95 -13.10 9.15
N GLN A 65 -8.20 -12.80 9.50
CA GLN A 65 -8.69 -11.42 9.57
C GLN A 65 -8.11 -10.62 10.75
N GLN A 66 -7.75 -11.29 11.85
CA GLN A 66 -7.26 -10.63 13.06
C GLN A 66 -5.77 -10.25 12.97
N THR A 67 -4.97 -11.15 12.41
CA THR A 67 -3.50 -11.03 12.36
C THR A 67 -3.00 -10.59 10.98
N GLY A 68 -3.80 -10.81 9.92
CA GLY A 68 -3.39 -10.62 8.54
C GLY A 68 -2.47 -11.74 8.02
N GLU A 69 -2.25 -12.81 8.79
CA GLU A 69 -1.40 -13.93 8.41
C GLU A 69 -2.02 -14.80 7.32
N TYR A 70 -1.15 -15.40 6.51
CA TYR A 70 -1.56 -16.28 5.42
C TYR A 70 -1.34 -17.74 5.81
N ALA A 71 -2.29 -18.60 5.43
CA ALA A 71 -2.19 -20.05 5.58
C ALA A 71 -2.66 -20.76 4.31
N CYS A 72 -2.04 -21.89 3.96
CA CYS A 72 -2.58 -22.80 2.97
C CYS A 72 -3.54 -23.76 3.68
N VAL A 73 -4.78 -23.84 3.20
CA VAL A 73 -5.78 -24.78 3.70
C VAL A 73 -6.00 -25.85 2.65
N PHE A 74 -5.72 -27.10 3.01
CA PHE A 74 -5.97 -28.28 2.18
C PHE A 74 -7.17 -29.01 2.74
N THR A 75 -8.21 -29.24 1.94
CA THR A 75 -9.42 -29.95 2.38
C THR A 75 -9.52 -31.28 1.65
N ASN A 76 -9.57 -32.38 2.40
CA ASN A 76 -9.82 -33.70 1.87
C ASN A 76 -11.32 -33.83 1.50
N PRO A 77 -11.71 -34.57 0.45
CA PRO A 77 -13.11 -34.92 0.17
C PRO A 77 -13.93 -35.42 1.36
N ASP A 78 -13.30 -36.05 2.34
CA ASP A 78 -13.96 -36.56 3.56
C ASP A 78 -14.33 -35.45 4.56
N GLY A 79 -13.89 -34.21 4.33
CA GLY A 79 -14.18 -33.03 5.16
C GLY A 79 -13.04 -32.63 6.11
N ASP A 80 -12.02 -33.47 6.26
CA ASP A 80 -10.82 -33.13 7.05
C ASP A 80 -10.03 -32.00 6.39
N SER A 81 -9.46 -31.10 7.21
CA SER A 81 -8.64 -30.00 6.71
C SER A 81 -7.27 -29.93 7.39
N LEU A 82 -6.25 -29.68 6.59
CA LEU A 82 -4.89 -29.38 7.05
C LEU A 82 -4.64 -27.89 6.82
N VAL A 83 -4.26 -27.19 7.88
CA VAL A 83 -3.88 -25.77 7.82
C VAL A 83 -2.36 -25.68 7.97
N GLN A 84 -1.70 -25.12 6.97
CA GLN A 84 -0.27 -24.85 6.98
C GLN A 84 -0.06 -23.34 7.00
N ASN A 85 0.38 -22.80 8.14
CA ASN A 85 0.70 -21.38 8.25
C ASN A 85 1.91 -21.04 7.38
N LEU A 86 1.82 -19.95 6.62
CA LEU A 86 2.97 -19.39 5.93
C LEU A 86 3.64 -18.34 6.82
N PRO A 87 4.95 -18.47 7.09
CA PRO A 87 5.65 -17.46 7.84
C PRO A 87 5.64 -16.13 7.08
N ASN A 88 5.27 -15.05 7.78
CA ASN A 88 5.20 -13.70 7.21
C ASN A 88 6.57 -13.13 6.79
N ALA A 89 7.64 -13.65 7.39
CA ALA A 89 9.01 -13.32 7.06
C ALA A 89 9.77 -14.59 6.68
N PRO A 90 10.66 -14.54 5.68
CA PRO A 90 11.58 -15.65 5.45
C PRO A 90 12.43 -15.83 6.72
N TYR A 91 12.63 -17.08 7.15
CA TYR A 91 13.69 -17.40 8.09
C TYR A 91 15.02 -17.08 7.40
N LEU A 92 15.60 -15.93 7.72
CA LEU A 92 16.91 -15.52 7.21
C LEU A 92 18.01 -16.23 8.02
N GLU A 93 18.13 -17.54 7.90
CA GLU A 93 19.34 -18.23 8.38
C GLU A 93 20.52 -18.03 7.40
N ALA A 94 20.31 -17.38 6.25
CA ALA A 94 21.33 -17.25 5.20
C ALA A 94 21.27 -15.97 4.36
N TRP A 95 20.69 -14.86 4.86
CA TRP A 95 20.87 -13.56 4.21
C TRP A 95 21.66 -12.63 5.12
N GLU A 96 22.97 -12.70 5.00
CA GLU A 96 23.88 -11.68 5.48
C GLU A 96 23.93 -10.57 4.41
N PRO A 97 23.65 -9.30 4.74
CA PRO A 97 23.82 -8.22 3.77
C PRO A 97 25.30 -8.20 3.34
N PRO A 98 25.61 -8.12 2.03
CA PRO A 98 27.00 -8.05 1.60
C PRO A 98 27.65 -6.86 2.28
N THR A 99 28.76 -7.11 2.98
CA THR A 99 29.56 -6.04 3.56
C THR A 99 29.97 -5.10 2.42
N SER A 100 29.95 -3.80 2.68
CA SER A 100 29.97 -2.68 1.73
C SER A 100 31.09 -2.68 0.67
N GLY A 101 32.00 -3.65 0.66
CA GLY A 101 33.05 -3.83 -0.35
C GLY A 101 32.63 -4.67 -1.56
N GLU A 102 31.65 -5.58 -1.48
CA GLU A 102 31.35 -6.50 -2.59
C GLU A 102 30.49 -5.87 -3.71
N LEU A 103 29.68 -4.85 -3.39
CA LEU A 103 28.86 -4.14 -4.40
C LEU A 103 29.71 -3.30 -5.38
N LEU A 104 30.97 -3.00 -5.04
CA LEU A 104 31.88 -2.24 -5.88
C LEU A 104 32.68 -3.10 -6.87
N ALA A 105 32.72 -4.42 -6.69
CA ALA A 105 33.52 -5.33 -7.51
C ALA A 105 32.77 -5.93 -8.72
N ARG A 106 31.48 -5.62 -8.89
CA ARG A 106 30.63 -6.18 -9.96
C ARG A 106 30.21 -5.18 -11.04
N ARG A 107 30.99 -4.12 -11.22
CA ARG A 107 30.80 -3.13 -12.29
C ARG A 107 31.59 -3.49 -13.54
#